data_AF-A0AB35M7P3-F1
#
_entry.id   AF-A0AB35M7P3-F1
#
_cell.length_a   1.000
_cell.length_b   1.000
_cell.length_c   1.000
_cell.angle_alpha   90.00
_cell.angle_beta   90.00
_cell.angle_gamma   90.00
#
_symmetry.space_group_name_H-M   'P 1'
#
loop_
_entity.id
_entity.type
_entity.pdbx_description
1 polymer ?
#
loop_
_entity_poly.entity_id
_entity_poly.type
_entity_poly.pdbx_seq_one_letter_code
_entity_poly.pdbx_strand_id
1 'polypeptide(L)'
;MTHSVLHPTRLQQTRLQQARELELPSREAMLRRAPSVQQFWDSHRQLLSDAWREWEAVEQDDLAILDSGLIDKALRTAVKQAWENPERETDVKALMTEVATDVYQFQLFDVERIADLRNLLEKGSSTFHVDLASSSMRPTGLPIR
;
A
#
# COMPACT_ATOMS: atom_id res chain seq x y z
N MET A 1 15.86 51.62 16.42
CA MET A 1 15.05 50.72 17.27
C MET A 1 14.02 50.06 16.37
N THR A 2 14.32 48.91 15.80
CA THR A 2 13.42 48.15 14.94
C THR A 2 12.90 46.96 15.75
N HIS A 3 11.61 47.03 16.11
CA HIS A 3 10.92 45.93 16.79
C HIS A 3 10.89 44.72 15.86
N SER A 4 11.60 43.64 16.25
CA SER A 4 11.38 42.31 15.68
C SER A 4 10.07 41.78 16.26
N VAL A 5 9.05 41.67 15.42
CA VAL A 5 7.84 40.92 15.75
C VAL A 5 8.20 39.44 15.66
N LEU A 6 8.47 38.83 16.81
CA LEU A 6 8.48 37.38 16.95
C LEU A 6 7.03 36.92 16.74
N HIS A 7 6.73 36.30 15.62
CA HIS A 7 5.54 35.48 15.47
C HIS A 7 5.85 34.08 16.00
N PRO A 8 5.28 33.64 17.14
CA PRO A 8 5.42 32.25 17.57
C PRO A 8 4.36 31.39 16.86
N THR A 9 4.59 31.01 15.61
CA THR A 9 3.85 29.90 15.01
C THR A 9 4.60 28.62 15.34
N ARG A 10 4.26 27.98 16.47
CA ARG A 10 4.62 26.58 16.70
C ARG A 10 4.08 25.77 15.52
N LEU A 11 4.97 25.23 14.70
CA LEU A 11 4.68 24.23 13.68
C LEU A 11 4.04 23.03 14.40
N GLN A 12 2.71 22.95 14.46
CA GLN A 12 2.05 21.73 14.93
C GLN A 12 2.22 20.67 13.85
N GLN A 13 2.97 19.64 14.19
CA GLN A 13 3.23 18.50 13.34
C GLN A 13 1.93 17.70 13.14
N THR A 14 1.57 17.41 11.89
CA THR A 14 0.35 16.65 11.55
C THR A 14 0.41 15.23 12.12
N ARG A 15 -0.73 14.55 12.32
CA ARG A 15 -0.73 13.15 12.77
C ARG A 15 -0.04 12.27 11.74
N LEU A 16 -0.21 12.57 10.46
CA LEU A 16 0.53 11.95 9.38
C LEU A 16 2.06 12.08 9.55
N GLN A 17 2.56 13.27 9.86
CA GLN A 17 4.00 13.46 10.08
C GLN A 17 4.48 12.79 11.38
N GLN A 18 3.67 12.78 12.45
CA GLN A 18 4.00 12.04 13.68
C GLN A 18 4.08 10.53 13.44
N ALA A 19 3.14 9.96 12.68
CA ALA A 19 3.13 8.54 12.33
C ALA A 19 4.35 8.14 11.49
N ARG A 20 4.81 9.04 10.60
CA ARG A 20 6.01 8.84 9.76
C ARG A 20 7.32 8.77 10.54
N GLU A 21 7.36 9.39 11.72
CA GLU A 21 8.55 9.44 12.58
C GLU A 21 8.58 8.29 13.60
N LEU A 22 7.56 7.43 13.63
CA LEU A 22 7.57 6.24 14.48
C LEU A 22 8.72 5.29 14.08
N GLU A 23 9.53 4.90 15.06
CA GLU A 23 10.47 3.80 14.88
C GLU A 23 9.70 2.48 14.71
N LEU A 24 9.71 1.95 13.49
CA LEU A 24 9.02 0.71 13.17
C LEU A 24 9.71 -0.50 13.81
N PRO A 25 8.95 -1.55 14.20
CA PRO A 25 9.55 -2.80 14.64
C PRO A 25 10.49 -3.37 13.58
N SER A 26 11.58 -4.00 14.02
CA SER A 26 12.54 -4.58 13.09
C SER A 26 11.90 -5.66 12.21
N ARG A 27 12.41 -5.82 10.98
CA ARG A 27 11.94 -6.86 10.05
C ARG A 27 11.97 -8.26 10.67
N GLU A 28 13.01 -8.59 11.43
CA GLU A 28 13.12 -9.88 12.12
C GLU A 28 12.00 -10.07 13.16
N ALA A 29 11.72 -9.05 13.96
CA ALA A 29 10.65 -9.09 14.95
C ALA A 29 9.27 -9.26 14.28
N MET A 30 9.02 -8.56 13.17
CA MET A 30 7.79 -8.69 12.38
C MET A 30 7.63 -10.10 11.81
N LEU A 31 8.69 -10.66 11.22
CA LEU A 31 8.66 -12.02 10.65
C LEU A 31 8.40 -13.09 11.72
N ARG A 32 8.99 -12.93 12.90
CA ARG A 32 8.75 -13.83 14.05
C ARG A 32 7.47 -13.54 14.81
N ARG A 33 6.72 -12.49 14.42
CA ARG A 33 5.52 -12.01 15.12
C ARG A 33 5.75 -11.83 16.62
N ALA A 34 6.88 -11.20 16.98
CA ALA A 34 7.25 -11.02 18.38
C ALA A 34 6.19 -10.21 19.16
N PRO A 35 5.99 -10.46 20.47
CA PRO A 35 4.98 -9.74 21.27
C PRO A 35 5.14 -8.21 21.24
N SER A 36 6.37 -7.71 21.11
CA SER A 36 6.66 -6.28 20.97
C SER A 36 6.06 -5.66 19.71
N VAL A 37 5.89 -6.42 18.63
CA VAL A 37 5.26 -5.96 17.38
C VAL A 37 3.77 -5.71 17.62
N GLN A 38 3.10 -6.63 18.32
CA GLN A 38 1.69 -6.45 18.68
C GLN A 38 1.52 -5.23 19.59
N GLN A 39 2.36 -5.11 20.62
CA GLN A 39 2.35 -3.95 21.52
C GLN A 39 2.55 -2.63 20.77
N PHE A 40 3.47 -2.59 19.79
CA PHE A 40 3.67 -1.43 18.94
C PHE A 40 2.39 -1.03 18.19
N TRP A 41 1.74 -1.98 17.51
CA TRP A 41 0.51 -1.67 16.76
C TRP A 41 -0.64 -1.25 17.68
N ASP A 42 -0.76 -1.90 18.85
CA ASP A 42 -1.79 -1.58 19.83
C ASP A 42 -1.57 -0.18 20.45
N SER A 43 -0.33 0.17 20.81
CA SER A 43 -0.02 1.47 21.41
C SER A 43 -0.13 2.64 20.43
N HIS A 44 0.09 2.41 19.14
CA HIS A 44 0.06 3.46 18.11
C HIS A 44 -1.21 3.46 17.26
N ARG A 45 -2.17 2.56 17.53
CA ARG A 45 -3.39 2.37 16.73
C ARG A 45 -4.11 3.67 16.42
N GLN A 46 -4.35 4.50 17.43
CA GLN A 46 -5.08 5.76 17.26
C GLN A 46 -4.31 6.74 16.39
N LEU A 47 -3.00 6.91 16.63
CA LEU A 47 -2.15 7.79 15.84
C LEU A 47 -2.12 7.37 14.37
N LEU A 48 -1.95 6.08 14.10
CA LEU A 48 -1.95 5.52 12.74
C LEU A 48 -3.30 5.69 12.06
N SER A 49 -4.41 5.51 12.79
CA SER A 49 -5.76 5.73 12.27
C SER A 49 -6.02 7.20 11.94
N ASP A 50 -5.56 8.13 12.78
CA ASP A 50 -5.72 9.57 12.55
C ASP A 50 -4.85 10.02 11.37
N ALA A 51 -3.61 9.53 11.30
CA ALA A 51 -2.68 9.76 10.20
C ALA A 51 -3.25 9.28 8.85
N TRP A 52 -3.89 8.10 8.83
CA TRP A 52 -4.55 7.58 7.64
C TRP A 52 -5.68 8.51 7.17
N ARG A 53 -6.53 8.97 8.10
CA ARG A 53 -7.62 9.90 7.77
C ARG A 53 -7.11 11.24 7.24
N GLU A 54 -6.02 11.76 7.81
CA GLU A 54 -5.39 12.98 7.31
C GLU A 54 -4.83 12.80 5.89
N TRP A 55 -4.17 11.67 5.62
CA TRP A 55 -3.66 11.36 4.29
C TRP A 55 -4.81 11.19 3.27
N GLU A 56 -5.85 10.44 3.64
CA GLU A 56 -7.03 10.19 2.81
C GLU A 56 -7.76 11.49 2.45
N ALA A 57 -7.85 12.45 3.38
CA ALA A 57 -8.45 13.76 3.11
C ALA A 57 -7.66 14.60 2.09
N VAL A 58 -6.35 14.38 1.97
CA VAL A 58 -5.48 15.08 1.00
C VAL A 58 -5.52 14.40 -0.36
N GLU A 59 -5.57 13.06 -0.38
CA GLU A 59 -5.49 12.23 -1.60
C GLU A 59 -6.87 11.77 -2.08
N GLN A 60 -7.97 12.37 -1.57
CA GLN A 60 -9.34 11.90 -1.82
C GLN A 60 -9.68 11.83 -3.31
N ASP A 61 -9.21 12.80 -4.10
CA ASP A 61 -9.43 12.85 -5.55
C ASP A 61 -8.66 11.73 -6.28
N ASP A 62 -7.48 11.36 -5.77
CA ASP A 62 -6.68 10.27 -6.32
C ASP A 62 -7.24 8.90 -5.97
N LEU A 63 -7.91 8.76 -4.82
CA LEU A 63 -8.58 7.51 -4.43
C LEU A 63 -9.80 7.17 -5.30
N ALA A 64 -10.39 8.16 -5.98
CA ALA A 64 -11.48 7.93 -6.93
C ALA A 64 -11.09 6.97 -8.07
N ILE A 65 -9.80 6.78 -8.30
CA ILE A 65 -9.23 5.84 -9.27
C ILE A 65 -9.48 4.38 -8.90
N LEU A 66 -9.74 4.08 -7.61
CA LEU A 66 -10.03 2.75 -7.07
C LEU A 66 -11.50 2.36 -7.29
N ASP A 67 -11.96 2.46 -8.53
CA ASP A 67 -13.30 2.07 -8.91
C ASP A 67 -13.33 0.64 -9.48
N SER A 68 -14.54 0.19 -9.84
CA SER A 68 -14.69 -1.11 -10.47
C SER A 68 -13.80 -1.25 -11.71
N GLY A 69 -13.53 -0.17 -12.45
CA GLY A 69 -12.73 -0.13 -13.66
C GLY A 69 -11.33 -0.71 -13.54
N LEU A 70 -10.77 -0.83 -12.33
CA LEU A 70 -9.49 -1.50 -12.10
C LEU A 70 -9.50 -2.99 -12.44
N ILE A 71 -10.66 -3.64 -12.32
CA ILE A 71 -10.81 -5.05 -12.67
C ILE A 71 -10.94 -5.17 -14.19
N ASP A 72 -10.43 -6.25 -14.78
CA ASP A 72 -10.55 -6.50 -16.21
C ASP A 72 -12.00 -6.46 -16.69
N LYS A 73 -12.25 -5.82 -17.84
CA LYS A 73 -13.61 -5.63 -18.37
C LYS A 73 -14.31 -6.95 -18.68
N ALA A 74 -13.60 -7.94 -19.24
CA ALA A 74 -14.19 -9.24 -19.58
C ALA A 74 -14.58 -9.98 -18.30
N LEU A 75 -13.70 -9.98 -17.30
CA LEU A 75 -13.99 -10.57 -15.99
C LEU A 75 -15.20 -9.92 -15.30
N ARG A 76 -15.23 -8.57 -15.22
CA ARG A 76 -16.34 -7.84 -14.62
C ARG A 76 -17.67 -8.15 -15.31
N THR A 77 -17.64 -8.26 -16.64
CA THR A 77 -18.81 -8.57 -17.47
C THR A 77 -19.31 -9.99 -17.21
N ALA A 78 -18.42 -10.98 -17.26
CA ALA A 78 -18.77 -12.37 -17.05
C ALA A 78 -19.33 -12.61 -15.64
N VAL A 79 -18.71 -12.02 -14.60
CA VAL A 79 -19.20 -12.12 -13.23
C VAL A 79 -20.57 -11.48 -13.07
N LYS A 80 -20.79 -10.29 -13.63
CA LYS A 80 -22.11 -9.63 -13.58
C LYS A 80 -23.18 -10.49 -14.25
N GLN A 81 -22.86 -11.08 -15.40
CA GLN A 81 -23.79 -11.93 -16.14
C GLN A 81 -24.09 -13.25 -15.41
N ALA A 82 -23.11 -13.86 -14.75
CA ALA A 82 -23.31 -15.03 -13.91
C ALA A 82 -24.15 -14.72 -12.65
N TRP A 83 -23.98 -13.52 -12.09
CA TRP A 83 -24.80 -13.07 -10.97
C TRP A 83 -26.27 -12.86 -11.35
N GLU A 84 -26.51 -12.30 -12.54
CA GLU A 84 -27.86 -12.11 -13.08
C GLU A 84 -28.50 -13.42 -13.55
N ASN A 85 -27.70 -14.34 -14.11
CA ASN A 85 -28.12 -15.67 -14.52
C ASN A 85 -27.03 -16.71 -14.18
N PRO A 86 -27.24 -17.55 -13.16
CA PRO A 86 -26.27 -18.57 -12.74
C PRO A 86 -25.82 -19.54 -13.84
N GLU A 87 -26.65 -19.79 -14.87
CA GLU A 87 -26.27 -20.64 -16.01
C GLU A 87 -25.08 -20.08 -16.79
N ARG A 88 -24.76 -18.79 -16.62
CA ARG A 88 -23.65 -18.09 -17.26
C ARG A 88 -22.34 -18.15 -16.50
N GLU A 89 -22.26 -18.89 -15.39
CA GLU A 89 -20.99 -19.12 -14.68
C GLU A 89 -19.91 -19.72 -15.60
N THR A 90 -20.32 -20.46 -16.64
CA THR A 90 -19.42 -20.96 -17.67
C THR A 90 -18.63 -19.86 -18.38
N ASP A 91 -19.18 -18.65 -18.49
CA ASP A 91 -18.52 -17.50 -19.11
C ASP A 91 -17.34 -17.01 -18.23
N VAL A 92 -17.44 -17.11 -16.90
CA VAL A 92 -16.34 -16.82 -15.98
C VAL A 92 -15.26 -17.88 -16.11
N LYS A 93 -15.66 -19.16 -16.13
CA LYS A 93 -14.73 -20.28 -16.31
C LYS A 93 -13.99 -20.21 -17.65
N ALA A 94 -14.65 -19.72 -18.70
CA ALA A 94 -14.04 -19.57 -20.02
C ALA A 94 -12.90 -18.54 -20.06
N LEU A 95 -12.82 -17.61 -19.09
CA LEU A 95 -11.71 -16.67 -18.94
C LEU A 95 -10.48 -17.29 -18.27
N MET A 96 -10.63 -18.47 -17.67
CA MET A 96 -9.58 -19.15 -16.93
C MET A 96 -8.86 -20.16 -17.82
N THR A 97 -7.53 -20.16 -17.74
CA THR A 97 -6.68 -21.17 -18.39
C THR A 97 -6.00 -22.01 -17.30
N GLU A 98 -6.16 -23.32 -17.36
CA GLU A 98 -5.42 -24.22 -16.48
C GLU A 98 -3.95 -24.30 -16.93
N VAL A 99 -3.03 -23.86 -16.07
CA VAL A 99 -1.59 -23.80 -16.36
C VAL A 99 -0.80 -24.90 -15.64
N ALA A 100 -1.40 -25.51 -14.62
CA ALA A 100 -0.97 -26.73 -13.97
C ALA A 100 -2.20 -27.37 -13.32
N THR A 101 -2.10 -28.62 -12.87
CA THR A 101 -3.21 -29.33 -12.19
C THR A 101 -3.79 -28.48 -11.08
N ASP A 102 -5.08 -28.15 -11.20
CA ASP A 102 -5.84 -27.30 -10.26
C ASP A 102 -5.29 -25.87 -10.09
N VAL A 103 -4.49 -25.36 -11.05
CA VAL A 103 -3.94 -24.00 -11.07
C VAL A 103 -4.44 -23.25 -12.29
N TYR A 104 -5.19 -22.18 -12.05
CA TYR A 104 -5.83 -21.38 -13.09
C TYR A 104 -5.22 -19.98 -13.19
N GLN A 105 -4.95 -19.56 -14.42
CA GLN A 105 -4.52 -18.21 -14.77
C GLN A 105 -5.66 -17.47 -15.48
N PHE A 106 -5.88 -16.21 -15.12
CA PHE A 106 -6.78 -15.28 -15.79
C PHE A 106 -6.33 -13.84 -15.53
N GLN A 107 -6.85 -12.89 -16.32
CA GLN A 107 -6.58 -11.48 -16.13
C GLN A 107 -7.52 -10.90 -15.06
N LEU A 108 -6.96 -10.51 -13.91
CA LEU A 108 -7.74 -9.87 -12.83
C LEU A 108 -7.88 -8.36 -13.04
N PHE A 109 -6.79 -7.68 -13.40
CA PHE A 109 -6.74 -6.23 -13.51
C PHE A 109 -6.84 -5.75 -14.95
N ASP A 110 -7.42 -4.58 -15.19
CA ASP A 110 -7.29 -3.88 -16.46
C ASP A 110 -5.84 -3.40 -16.62
N VAL A 111 -5.14 -3.88 -17.66
CA VAL A 111 -3.71 -3.63 -17.87
C VAL A 111 -3.41 -2.13 -18.00
N GLU A 112 -4.29 -1.39 -18.65
CA GLU A 112 -4.13 0.06 -18.83
C GLU A 112 -4.24 0.81 -17.50
N ARG A 113 -4.90 0.21 -16.51
CA ARG A 113 -5.17 0.79 -15.20
C ARG A 113 -4.26 0.30 -14.09
N ILE A 114 -3.35 -0.64 -14.37
CA ILE A 114 -2.35 -1.08 -13.39
C ILE A 114 -1.39 0.07 -13.05
N ALA A 115 -1.08 0.94 -14.02
CA ALA A 115 -0.23 2.11 -13.78
C ALA A 115 -0.86 3.06 -12.76
N ASP A 116 -2.16 3.29 -12.85
CA ASP A 116 -2.94 4.08 -11.90
C ASP A 116 -2.82 3.53 -10.47
N LEU A 117 -3.05 2.22 -10.31
CA LEU A 117 -2.94 1.55 -9.02
C LEU A 117 -1.52 1.65 -8.45
N ARG A 118 -0.50 1.46 -9.29
CA ARG A 118 0.90 1.61 -8.87
C ARG A 118 1.19 3.03 -8.37
N ASN A 119 0.78 4.04 -9.14
CA ASN A 119 1.00 5.45 -8.79
C ASN A 119 0.34 5.81 -7.45
N LEU A 120 -0.87 5.30 -7.21
CA LEU A 120 -1.55 5.49 -5.93
C LEU A 120 -0.79 4.83 -4.77
N LEU A 121 -0.35 3.57 -4.94
CA LEU A 121 0.45 2.88 -3.93
C LEU A 121 1.77 3.59 -3.66
N GLU A 122 2.40 4.16 -4.68
CA GLU A 122 3.63 4.96 -4.54
C GLU A 122 3.39 6.29 -3.81
N LYS A 123 2.23 6.93 -3.92
CA LYS A 123 1.86 8.11 -3.11
C LYS A 123 1.72 7.73 -1.63
N GLY A 124 1.11 6.58 -1.36
CA GLY A 124 1.03 5.99 -0.03
C GLY A 124 2.39 5.49 0.50
N SER A 125 3.31 5.09 -0.37
CA SER A 125 4.64 4.58 0.01
C SER A 125 5.71 5.65 0.10
N SER A 126 5.71 6.68 -0.75
CA SER A 126 6.60 7.86 -0.60
C SER A 126 6.26 8.66 0.67
N THR A 127 5.12 8.32 1.26
CA THR A 127 4.63 8.73 2.57
C THR A 127 5.24 7.90 3.72
N PHE A 128 5.95 6.79 3.48
CA PHE A 128 6.71 6.04 4.47
C PHE A 128 8.10 5.72 3.91
N HIS A 129 9.17 6.29 4.45
CA HIS A 129 10.54 5.96 4.03
C HIS A 129 10.87 4.51 4.43
N VAL A 130 10.43 3.54 3.63
CA VAL A 130 10.79 2.14 3.76
C VAL A 130 11.91 1.90 2.77
N ASP A 131 13.15 2.02 3.25
CA ASP A 131 14.34 1.59 2.50
C ASP A 131 14.28 0.07 2.27
N LEU A 132 13.62 -0.35 1.19
CA LEU A 132 13.61 -1.73 0.72
C LEU A 132 14.81 -2.07 -0.20
N ALA A 133 15.75 -1.14 -0.37
CA ALA A 133 16.90 -1.33 -1.26
C ALA A 133 18.21 -0.77 -0.69
N SER A 134 18.68 -1.29 0.46
CA SER A 134 20.10 -1.20 0.84
C SER A 134 20.49 -2.32 1.81
N SER A 135 20.35 -3.56 1.35
CA SER A 135 21.13 -4.67 1.90
C SER A 135 21.77 -5.45 0.76
N SER A 136 22.53 -4.74 -0.09
CA SER A 136 23.58 -5.36 -0.88
C SER A 136 24.86 -5.29 -0.06
N MET A 137 25.09 -6.41 0.63
CA MET A 137 26.34 -6.88 1.23
C MET A 137 27.58 -6.27 0.55
N ARG A 138 28.25 -5.32 1.22
CA ARG A 138 29.61 -4.92 0.82
C ARG A 138 30.53 -6.13 1.09
N PRO A 139 31.31 -6.63 0.13
CA PRO A 139 32.36 -7.58 0.44
C PRO A 139 33.45 -6.82 1.20
N THR A 140 33.64 -7.16 2.48
CA THR A 140 34.81 -6.77 3.26
C THR A 140 36.05 -7.33 2.56
N GLY A 141 36.81 -6.46 1.92
CA GLY A 141 38.15 -6.78 1.43
C GLY A 141 39.04 -7.13 2.63
N LEU A 142 39.48 -8.38 2.69
CA LEU A 142 40.60 -8.81 3.51
C LEU A 142 41.90 -8.33 2.85
N PRO A 143 42.82 -7.67 3.58
CA PRO A 143 44.15 -7.42 3.07
C PRO A 143 44.96 -8.72 3.12
N ILE A 144 45.38 -9.21 1.97
CA ILE A 144 46.40 -10.27 1.88
C ILE A 144 47.77 -9.61 2.12
N ARG A 145 48.51 -10.18 3.07
CA ARG A 145 49.91 -9.87 3.37
C ARG A 145 50.85 -10.31 2.25
#